data_AF-A0A1I1A943-F1
#
_entry.id   AF-A0A1I1A943-F1
#
_cell.length_a   1.000
_cell.length_b   1.000
_cell.length_c   1.000
_cell.angle_alpha   90.00
_cell.angle_beta   90.00
_cell.angle_gamma   90.00
#
_symmetry.space_group_name_H-M   'P 1'
#
loop_
_entity.id
_entity.type
_entity.pdbx_description
1 polymer ?
#
loop_
_entity_poly.entity_id
_entity_poly.type
_entity_poly.pdbx_seq_one_letter_code
_entity_poly.pdbx_strand_id
1 'polypeptide(L)'
;MLSFLFIVLFYRESFEHSKQKIDWWGAVTLVLAIVALMFALQLGGKHYAWGSTFIIGLFAAFVVFLVMFLYIETKAADPIISFSMFKDRLFITSCAAALLIGVAYILQPLRTFLFLYRVCLEVQRQMQV
;
A
#
# COMPACT_ATOMS: atom_id res chain seq x y z
N MET A 1 13.21 -28.77 2.41
CA MET A 1 14.50 -29.49 2.32
C MET A 1 15.11 -29.34 0.93
N LEU A 2 14.44 -29.77 -0.15
CA LEU A 2 14.95 -29.64 -1.53
C LEU A 2 15.17 -28.18 -1.97
N SER A 3 14.30 -27.27 -1.55
CA SER A 3 14.41 -25.82 -1.79
C SER A 3 15.64 -25.19 -1.13
N PHE A 4 16.04 -25.67 0.06
CA PHE A 4 17.28 -25.22 0.72
C PHE A 4 18.52 -25.67 -0.06
N LEU A 5 18.50 -26.89 -0.60
CA LEU A 5 19.60 -27.44 -1.39
C LEU A 5 19.86 -26.62 -2.66
N PHE A 6 18.79 -26.21 -3.36
CA PHE A 6 18.89 -25.39 -4.57
C PHE A 6 19.44 -23.98 -4.31
N ILE A 7 19.04 -23.34 -3.20
CA ILE A 7 19.55 -22.02 -2.82
C ILE A 7 21.05 -22.10 -2.55
N VAL A 8 21.51 -23.07 -1.76
CA VAL A 8 22.95 -23.20 -1.44
C VAL A 8 23.79 -23.52 -2.68
N LEU A 9 23.26 -24.32 -3.62
CA LEU A 9 24.02 -24.74 -4.81
C LEU A 9 24.02 -23.70 -5.95
N PHE A 10 22.96 -22.91 -6.10
CA PHE A 10 22.78 -22.02 -7.26
C PHE A 10 22.71 -20.52 -6.94
N TYR A 11 22.66 -20.11 -5.68
CA TYR A 11 22.68 -18.71 -5.30
C TYR A 11 24.10 -18.15 -5.38
N ARG A 12 24.51 -17.74 -6.59
CA ARG A 12 25.66 -16.84 -6.78
C ARG A 12 25.23 -15.43 -6.36
N GLU A 13 25.53 -15.09 -5.13
CA GLU A 13 25.34 -13.74 -4.61
C GLU A 13 26.27 -12.77 -5.36
N SER A 14 25.71 -11.96 -6.26
CA SER A 14 26.43 -10.83 -6.85
C SER A 14 26.51 -9.72 -5.80
N PHE A 15 27.55 -9.78 -4.97
CA PHE A 15 27.87 -8.71 -4.03
C PHE A 15 28.41 -7.48 -4.78
N GLU A 16 27.55 -6.78 -5.50
CA GLU A 16 27.74 -5.36 -5.79
C GLU A 16 27.40 -4.60 -4.51
N HIS A 17 28.38 -4.52 -3.60
CA HIS A 17 28.32 -3.64 -2.42
C HIS A 17 28.49 -2.18 -2.89
N SER A 18 27.55 -1.68 -3.68
CA SER A 18 27.38 -0.24 -3.80
C SER A 18 26.92 0.24 -2.42
N LYS A 19 27.69 1.12 -1.80
CA LYS A 19 27.28 1.83 -0.58
C LYS A 19 26.10 2.74 -0.97
N GLN A 20 24.93 2.16 -1.13
CA GLN A 20 23.72 2.92 -1.40
C GLN A 20 23.46 3.78 -0.17
N LYS A 21 23.66 5.08 -0.32
CA LYS A 21 23.35 6.04 0.74
C LYS A 21 21.84 6.10 0.83
N ILE A 22 21.27 5.38 1.81
CA ILE A 22 19.85 5.46 2.13
C ILE A 22 19.50 6.92 2.39
N ASP A 23 18.60 7.48 1.59
CA ASP A 23 18.07 8.82 1.81
C ASP A 23 17.04 8.79 2.95
N TRP A 24 17.53 8.99 4.17
CA TRP A 24 16.70 9.05 5.38
C TRP A 24 15.68 10.20 5.33
N TRP A 25 15.99 11.31 4.67
CA TRP A 25 15.07 12.45 4.56
C TRP A 25 13.93 12.14 3.59
N GLY A 26 14.24 11.49 2.47
CA GLY A 26 13.25 10.96 1.55
C GLY A 26 12.34 9.93 2.24
N ALA A 27 12.92 8.98 2.98
CA ALA A 27 12.14 7.98 3.71
C ALA A 27 11.17 8.61 4.73
N VAL A 28 11.64 9.57 5.53
CA VAL A 28 10.79 10.24 6.55
C VAL A 28 9.67 11.04 5.91
N THR A 29 9.96 11.81 4.85
CA THR A 29 8.93 12.60 4.14
C THR A 29 7.88 11.73 3.47
N LEU A 30 8.28 10.61 2.88
CA LEU A 30 7.36 9.62 2.31
C LEU A 30 6.44 9.01 3.36
N VAL A 31 7.00 8.59 4.50
CA VAL A 31 6.22 8.02 5.61
C VAL A 31 5.22 9.04 6.13
N LEU A 32 5.64 10.30 6.34
CA LEU A 32 4.74 11.36 6.78
C LEU A 32 3.61 11.63 5.77
N ALA A 33 3.92 11.63 4.46
CA ALA A 33 2.91 11.75 3.42
C ALA A 33 1.88 10.60 3.50
N ILE A 34 2.34 9.35 3.56
CA ILE A 34 1.47 8.16 3.63
C ILE A 34 0.59 8.21 4.89
N VAL A 35 1.17 8.57 6.04
CA VAL A 35 0.43 8.69 7.30
C VAL A 35 -0.63 9.80 7.20
N ALA A 36 -0.29 10.97 6.66
CA ALA A 36 -1.25 12.06 6.48
C ALA A 36 -2.43 11.65 5.58
N LEU A 37 -2.14 10.96 4.47
CA LEU A 37 -3.17 10.44 3.56
C LEU A 37 -4.03 9.36 4.23
N MET A 38 -3.41 8.43 4.96
CA MET A 38 -4.12 7.38 5.69
C MET A 38 -5.08 7.98 6.72
N PHE A 39 -4.64 8.98 7.49
CA PHE A 39 -5.49 9.69 8.44
C PHE A 39 -6.64 10.44 7.75
N ALA A 40 -6.38 11.09 6.61
CA ALA A 40 -7.41 11.79 5.84
C ALA A 40 -8.53 10.84 5.40
N LEU A 41 -8.16 9.67 4.86
CA LEU A 41 -9.08 8.63 4.40
C LEU A 41 -9.80 7.93 5.55
N GLN A 42 -9.11 7.70 6.68
CA GLN A 42 -9.68 6.99 7.83
C GLN A 42 -10.68 7.84 8.62
N LEU A 43 -10.38 9.13 8.80
CA LEU A 43 -11.24 10.07 9.52
C LEU A 43 -12.32 10.66 8.62
N GLY A 44 -12.08 10.69 7.30
CA GLY A 44 -13.00 11.18 6.29
C GLY A 44 -14.24 10.32 6.13
N GLY A 45 -15.40 10.96 6.18
CA GLY A 45 -16.70 10.31 6.02
C GLY A 45 -17.21 9.58 7.26
N LYS A 46 -16.36 9.33 8.27
CA LYS A 46 -16.77 8.78 9.57
C LYS A 46 -16.96 9.86 10.64
N HIS A 47 -15.87 10.54 11.00
CA HIS A 47 -15.89 11.53 12.10
C HIS A 47 -15.98 12.96 11.60
N TYR A 48 -15.42 13.24 10.43
CA TYR A 48 -15.45 14.57 9.80
C TYR A 48 -16.06 14.45 8.40
N ALA A 49 -16.93 15.38 8.05
CA ALA A 49 -17.45 15.50 6.69
C ALA A 49 -16.29 15.81 5.73
N TRP A 50 -16.33 15.26 4.51
CA TRP A 50 -15.29 15.44 3.48
C TRP A 50 -14.96 16.90 3.17
N GLY A 51 -15.93 17.81 3.34
CA GLY A 51 -15.74 19.26 3.17
C GLY A 51 -15.20 19.99 4.42
N SER A 52 -14.87 19.29 5.50
CA SER A 52 -14.30 19.91 6.70
C SER A 52 -12.90 20.45 6.41
N THR A 53 -12.62 21.66 6.91
CA THR A 53 -11.30 22.30 6.82
C THR A 53 -10.17 21.39 7.33
N PHE A 54 -10.46 20.52 8.30
CA PHE A 54 -9.48 19.56 8.81
C PHE A 54 -9.05 18.53 7.75
N ILE A 55 -10.00 17.93 7.04
CA ILE A 55 -9.69 16.93 5.98
C ILE A 55 -8.98 17.58 4.81
N ILE A 56 -9.44 18.75 4.39
CA ILE A 56 -8.79 19.52 3.32
C ILE A 56 -7.36 19.89 3.73
N GLY A 57 -7.14 20.25 5.00
CA GLY A 57 -5.81 20.50 5.56
C GLY A 57 -4.90 19.26 5.52
N LEU A 58 -5.43 18.08 5.84
CA LEU A 58 -4.67 16.83 5.74
C LEU A 58 -4.33 16.45 4.28
N PHE A 59 -5.26 16.64 3.35
CA PHE A 59 -4.97 16.45 1.93
C PHE A 59 -3.93 17.45 1.42
N ALA A 60 -4.01 18.71 1.83
CA ALA A 60 -3.00 19.71 1.51
C ALA A 60 -1.64 19.33 2.08
N ALA A 61 -1.58 18.89 3.34
CA ALA A 61 -0.34 18.41 3.98
C ALA A 61 0.25 17.21 3.23
N PHE A 62 -0.58 16.24 2.83
CA PHE A 62 -0.17 15.11 1.99
C PHE A 62 0.48 15.58 0.69
N VAL A 63 -0.17 16.49 -0.05
CA VAL A 63 0.38 17.02 -1.31
C VAL A 63 1.71 17.74 -1.07
N VAL A 64 1.82 18.53 -0.01
CA VAL A 64 3.07 19.23 0.35
C VAL A 64 4.19 18.23 0.64
N PHE A 65 3.94 17.21 1.48
CA PHE A 65 4.95 16.20 1.79
C PHE A 65 5.30 15.33 0.57
N LEU A 66 4.34 15.03 -0.31
CA LEU A 66 4.59 14.30 -1.55
C LEU A 66 5.49 15.10 -2.49
N VAL A 67 5.21 16.39 -2.69
CA VAL A 67 6.05 17.26 -3.54
C VAL A 67 7.44 17.42 -2.93
N MET A 68 7.53 17.57 -1.61
CA MET A 68 8.81 17.64 -0.91
C MET A 68 9.60 16.34 -1.06
N PHE A 69 8.96 15.19 -0.93
CA PHE A 69 9.55 13.88 -1.18
C PHE A 69 10.08 13.75 -2.62
N LEU A 70 9.27 14.09 -3.62
CA LEU A 70 9.70 14.03 -5.03
C LEU A 70 10.91 14.95 -5.30
N TYR A 71 10.92 16.14 -4.70
CA TYR A 71 12.05 17.06 -4.81
C TYR A 71 13.32 16.49 -4.17
N ILE A 72 13.20 15.90 -2.97
CA ILE A 72 14.32 15.24 -2.28
C ILE A 72 14.82 14.06 -3.11
N GLU A 73 13.94 13.21 -3.62
CA GLU A 73 14.31 12.05 -4.42
C GLU A 73 15.02 12.41 -5.73
N THR A 74 14.59 13.47 -6.41
CA THR A 74 15.29 13.95 -7.62
C THR A 74 16.67 14.52 -7.34
N LYS A 75 16.94 14.95 -6.10
CA LYS A 75 18.27 15.41 -5.65
C LYS A 75 19.12 14.33 -5.00
N ALA A 76 18.54 13.20 -4.62
CA ALA A 76 19.24 12.11 -3.96
C ALA A 76 20.20 11.41 -4.92
N ALA A 77 21.43 11.15 -4.46
CA ALA A 77 22.45 10.47 -5.27
C ALA A 77 22.13 8.96 -5.47
N ASP A 78 21.43 8.35 -4.51
CA ASP A 78 20.88 7.00 -4.59
C ASP A 78 19.37 7.07 -4.30
N PRO A 79 18.51 7.24 -5.32
CA PRO A 79 17.07 7.27 -5.12
C PRO A 79 16.58 5.90 -4.63
N ILE A 80 15.75 5.90 -3.58
CA ILE A 80 15.13 4.68 -3.01
C ILE A 80 14.25 4.00 -4.06
N ILE A 81 13.56 4.80 -4.87
CA ILE A 81 12.80 4.35 -6.02
C ILE A 81 13.46 4.90 -7.26
N SER A 82 14.24 4.06 -7.94
CA SER A 82 14.75 4.43 -9.26
C SER A 82 13.55 4.70 -10.17
N PHE A 83 13.36 5.96 -10.59
CA PHE A 83 12.32 6.36 -11.56
C PHE A 83 12.37 5.53 -12.86
N SER A 84 13.49 4.88 -13.13
CA SER A 84 13.64 3.88 -14.18
C SER A 84 12.67 2.69 -14.04
N MET A 85 12.40 2.23 -12.81
CA MET A 85 11.49 1.10 -12.57
C MET A 85 10.05 1.43 -12.93
N PHE A 86 9.60 2.68 -12.72
CA PHE A 86 8.27 3.10 -13.16
C PHE A 86 8.10 3.14 -14.68
N LYS A 87 9.17 3.09 -15.48
CA LYS A 87 9.06 2.93 -16.93
C LYS A 87 8.84 1.48 -17.34
N ASP A 88 9.14 0.53 -16.46
CA ASP A 88 8.99 -0.88 -16.74
C ASP A 88 7.51 -1.31 -16.61
N ARG A 89 7.00 -1.96 -17.66
CA ARG A 89 5.60 -2.41 -17.68
C ARG A 89 5.32 -3.46 -16.62
N LEU A 90 6.29 -4.31 -16.28
CA LEU A 90 6.12 -5.33 -15.23
C LEU A 90 5.94 -4.66 -13.86
N PHE A 91 6.66 -3.58 -13.60
CA PHE A 91 6.51 -2.84 -12.33
C PHE A 91 5.13 -2.19 -12.23
N ILE A 92 4.70 -1.45 -13.26
CA ILE A 92 3.38 -0.80 -13.26
C ILE A 92 2.26 -1.86 -13.17
N THR A 93 2.34 -2.94 -13.94
CA THR A 93 1.32 -3.99 -13.92
C THR A 93 1.30 -4.74 -12.59
N SER A 94 2.44 -4.94 -11.93
CA SER A 94 2.50 -5.51 -10.58
C SER A 94 1.88 -4.60 -9.53
N CYS A 95 2.15 -3.28 -9.58
CA CYS A 95 1.50 -2.31 -8.70
C CYS A 95 -0.03 -2.29 -8.92
N ALA A 96 -0.47 -2.29 -10.17
CA ALA A 96 -1.89 -2.35 -10.51
C ALA A 96 -2.54 -3.65 -10.01
N ALA A 97 -1.89 -4.80 -10.20
CA ALA A 97 -2.35 -6.07 -9.68
C ALA A 97 -2.45 -6.06 -8.15
N ALA A 98 -1.44 -5.52 -7.44
CA ALA A 98 -1.46 -5.39 -5.99
C ALA A 98 -2.63 -4.53 -5.50
N LEU A 99 -2.93 -3.42 -6.18
CA LEU A 99 -4.10 -2.58 -5.87
C LEU A 99 -5.41 -3.35 -6.07
N LEU A 100 -5.56 -4.07 -7.19
CA LEU A 100 -6.76 -4.87 -7.47
C LEU A 100 -6.95 -5.99 -6.45
N ILE A 101 -5.86 -6.66 -6.05
CA ILE A 101 -5.87 -7.68 -5.00
C ILE A 101 -6.30 -7.04 -3.67
N GLY A 102 -5.80 -5.86 -3.32
CA GLY A 102 -6.22 -5.13 -2.11
C GLY A 102 -7.72 -4.84 -2.08
N VAL A 103 -8.31 -4.38 -3.19
CA VAL A 103 -9.75 -4.18 -3.32
C VAL A 103 -10.52 -5.50 -3.15
N ALA A 104 -10.04 -6.57 -3.78
CA ALA A 104 -10.64 -7.89 -3.64
C ALA A 104 -10.63 -8.39 -2.18
N TYR A 105 -9.53 -8.16 -1.46
CA TYR A 105 -9.41 -8.50 -0.03
C TYR A 105 -10.42 -7.76 0.84
N ILE A 106 -10.68 -6.48 0.57
CA ILE A 106 -11.67 -5.68 1.33
C ILE A 106 -13.10 -6.18 1.08
N LEU A 107 -13.41 -6.63 -0.13
CA LEU A 107 -14.75 -7.14 -0.50
C LEU A 107 -15.01 -8.57 0.01
N GLN A 108 -13.95 -9.35 0.25
CA GLN A 108 -14.06 -10.76 0.60
C GLN A 108 -14.83 -11.04 1.91
N PRO A 109 -14.63 -10.30 3.01
CA PRO A 109 -15.43 -10.44 4.23
C PRO A 109 -16.92 -10.23 3.99
N LEU A 110 -17.31 -9.26 3.16
CA LEU A 110 -18.72 -9.00 2.88
C LEU A 110 -19.41 -10.21 2.25
N ARG A 111 -18.74 -10.89 1.31
CA ARG A 111 -19.25 -12.12 0.69
C ARG A 111 -19.42 -13.24 1.71
N THR A 112 -18.44 -13.40 2.61
CA THR A 112 -18.51 -14.40 3.70
C THR A 112 -19.63 -14.07 4.69
N PHE A 113 -19.78 -12.80 5.09
CA PHE A 113 -20.86 -12.36 5.97
C PHE A 113 -22.25 -12.58 5.35
N LEU A 114 -22.43 -12.28 4.07
CA LEU A 114 -23.69 -12.51 3.36
C LEU A 114 -24.03 -14.01 3.29
N PHE A 115 -23.04 -14.87 3.07
CA PHE A 115 -23.23 -16.33 3.10
C PHE A 115 -23.70 -16.81 4.48
N LEU A 116 -23.05 -16.37 5.56
CA LEU A 116 -23.45 -16.70 6.92
C LEU A 116 -24.86 -16.20 7.26
N TYR A 117 -25.19 -14.97 6.84
CA TYR A 117 -26.54 -14.42 7.02
C TYR A 117 -27.61 -15.24 6.29
N ARG A 118 -27.32 -15.70 5.06
CA ARG A 118 -28.22 -16.59 4.32
C ARG A 118 -28.40 -17.94 4.99
N VAL A 119 -27.33 -18.56 5.49
CA VAL A 119 -27.41 -19.83 6.22
C VAL A 119 -28.21 -19.68 7.51
N CYS A 120 -27.99 -18.60 8.27
CA CYS A 120 -28.74 -18.32 9.49
C CYS A 120 -30.24 -18.13 9.21
N LEU A 121 -30.60 -17.37 8.16
CA LEU A 121 -31.99 -17.23 7.73
C LEU A 121 -32.63 -18.56 7.31
N GLU A 122 -31.88 -19.41 6.60
CA GLU A 122 -32.38 -20.72 6.20
C GLU A 122 -32.66 -21.61 7.42
N VAL A 123 -31.72 -21.67 8.36
CA VAL A 123 -31.87 -22.43 9.60
C VAL A 123 -33.03 -21.92 10.45
N GLN A 124 -33.22 -20.61 10.55
CA GLN A 124 -34.36 -20.02 11.28
C GLN A 124 -35.69 -20.32 10.59
N ARG A 125 -35.72 -20.38 9.24
CA ARG A 125 -36.91 -20.80 8.48
C ARG A 125 -37.27 -22.26 8.74
N GLN A 126 -36.28 -23.16 8.83
CA GLN A 126 -36.51 -24.57 9.14
C GLN A 126 -37.03 -24.80 10.56
N MET A 127 -36.67 -23.94 11.52
CA MET A 127 -37.16 -24.01 12.91
C MET A 127 -38.57 -23.47 13.14
N GLN A 128 -39.17 -22.80 12.14
CA GLN A 128 -40.53 -22.26 12.22
C GLN A 128 -41.57 -23.14 11.50
N VAL A 129 -41.16 -24.28 10.94
CA VAL A 129 -42.01 -25.32 10.30
C VAL A 129 -41.97 -26.57 11.16
#